data_AF-A0A553E7F5-F1
#
_entry.id   AF-A0A553E7F5-F1
#
_cell.length_a   1.000
_cell.length_b   1.000
_cell.length_c   1.000
_cell.angle_alpha   90.00
_cell.angle_beta   90.00
_cell.angle_gamma   90.00
#
_symmetry.space_group_name_H-M   'P 1'
#
loop_
_entity.id
_entity.type
_entity.pdbx_description
1 polymer ?
#
loop_
_entity_poly.entity_id
_entity_poly.type
_entity_poly.pdbx_seq_one_letter_code
_entity_poly.pdbx_strand_id
1 'polypeptide(L)' 'MAGKPVIKGTRITVEHILSLLSQDISIPEILTEYKGLEKQQILACLQYAENILEKTTTFDLDKMAS' A
#
# COMPACT_ATOMS: atom_id res chain seq x y z
N MET A 1 20.17 6.55 4.96
CA MET A 1 19.20 6.34 3.86
C MET A 1 18.36 5.12 4.24
N ALA A 2 17.27 5.33 4.99
CA ALA A 2 16.39 4.23 5.38
C ALA A 2 15.67 3.75 4.11
N GLY A 3 15.99 2.53 3.66
CA GLY A 3 15.34 1.95 2.48
C GLY A 3 13.84 1.86 2.74
N LYS A 4 13.03 2.28 1.77
CA LYS A 4 11.57 2.09 1.84
C LYS A 4 11.28 0.59 1.99
N PRO A 5 10.29 0.19 2.80
CA PRO A 5 9.91 -1.21 2.93
C PRO A 5 9.51 -1.77 1.56
N VAL A 6 10.09 -2.92 1.20
CA VAL A 6 9.85 -3.63 -0.06
C VAL A 6 9.14 -4.95 0.19
N ILE A 7 8.27 -5.33 -0.72
CA ILE A 7 7.56 -6.61 -0.67
C ILE A 7 8.56 -7.71 -1.01
N LYS A 8 8.73 -8.67 -0.08
CA LYS A 8 9.70 -9.77 -0.22
C LYS A 8 9.50 -10.53 -1.54
N GLY A 9 10.59 -10.76 -2.26
CA GLY A 9 10.56 -11.42 -3.57
C GLY A 9 10.24 -10.49 -4.74
N THR A 10 10.02 -9.20 -4.48
CA THR A 10 9.78 -8.19 -5.51
C THR A 10 10.72 -7.00 -5.34
N ARG A 11 10.70 -6.09 -6.31
CA ARG A 11 11.31 -4.75 -6.20
C ARG A 11 10.27 -3.66 -5.93
N ILE A 12 9.05 -4.06 -5.54
CA ILE A 12 7.92 -3.15 -5.34
C ILE A 12 7.92 -2.69 -3.89
N THR A 13 7.81 -1.38 -3.67
CA THR A 13 7.71 -0.80 -2.33
C THR A 13 6.28 -0.86 -1.81
N VAL A 14 6.12 -0.93 -0.48
CA VAL A 14 4.81 -0.86 0.16
C VAL A 14 4.09 0.44 -0.19
N GLU A 15 4.82 1.55 -0.20
CA GLU A 15 4.32 2.87 -0.61
C GLU A 15 3.75 2.87 -2.05
N HIS A 16 4.40 2.16 -2.98
CA HIS A 16 3.93 2.07 -4.36
C HIS A 16 2.57 1.38 -4.45
N ILE A 17 2.39 0.25 -3.73
CA ILE A 17 1.08 -0.42 -3.68
C ILE A 17 -0.01 0.48 -3.09
N LEU A 18 0.28 1.18 -1.98
CA LEU A 18 -0.67 2.11 -1.36
C LEU A 18 -1.03 3.27 -2.31
N SER A 19 -0.06 3.77 -3.07
CA SER A 19 -0.27 4.81 -4.08
C SER A 19 -1.18 4.35 -5.22
N LEU A 20 -1.00 3.12 -5.71
CA LEU A 20 -1.88 2.54 -6.74
C LEU A 20 -3.31 2.41 -6.22
N LEU A 21 -3.49 1.88 -5.00
CA LEU A 21 -4.80 1.75 -4.37
C LEU A 21 -5.48 3.11 -4.14
N SER A 22 -4.69 4.16 -3.85
CA SER A 22 -5.20 5.53 -3.69
C SER A 22 -5.65 6.18 -5.00
N GLN A 23 -5.19 5.65 -6.14
CA GLN A 23 -5.58 6.09 -7.49
C GLN A 23 -6.75 5.29 -8.06
N ASP A 24 -7.52 4.61 -7.20
CA ASP A 24 -8.66 3.75 -7.57
C ASP A 24 -8.28 2.49 -8.38
N ILE A 25 -6.97 2.16 -8.46
CA ILE A 25 -6.53 0.96 -9.17
C ILE A 25 -6.89 -0.27 -8.34
N SER A 26 -7.64 -1.19 -8.93
CA SER A 26 -8.16 -2.34 -8.22
C SER A 26 -7.07 -3.41 -7.98
N ILE A 27 -7.20 -4.16 -6.89
CA ILE A 27 -6.33 -5.32 -6.58
C ILE A 27 -6.14 -6.26 -7.80
N PRO A 28 -7.19 -6.70 -8.53
CA PRO A 28 -6.98 -7.59 -9.69
C PRO A 28 -6.18 -6.94 -10.82
N GLU A 29 -6.30 -5.62 -11.04
CA GLU A 29 -5.46 -4.91 -12.02
C GLU A 29 -4.00 -4.89 -11.57
N ILE A 30 -3.73 -4.58 -10.31
CA ILE A 30 -2.38 -4.61 -9.73
C ILE A 30 -1.75 -6.01 -9.90
N LEU A 31 -2.50 -7.08 -9.60
CA LEU A 31 -2.02 -8.46 -9.76
C LEU A 31 -1.79 -8.85 -11.22
N THR A 32 -2.51 -8.23 -12.16
CA THR A 32 -2.33 -8.47 -13.60
C THR A 32 -1.05 -7.81 -14.12
N GLU A 33 -0.77 -6.60 -13.65
CA GLU A 33 0.45 -5.85 -14.00
C GLU A 33 1.72 -6.45 -13.38
N TYR A 34 1.64 -6.92 -12.12
CA TYR A 34 2.79 -7.43 -11.37
C TYR A 34 2.74 -8.95 -11.22
N LYS A 35 3.18 -9.67 -12.26
CA LYS A 35 3.33 -11.14 -12.22
C LYS A 35 4.32 -11.55 -11.12
N GLY A 36 3.82 -12.27 -10.11
CA GLY A 36 4.59 -12.69 -8.94
C GLY A 36 4.24 -11.93 -7.66
N LEU A 37 3.32 -10.96 -7.75
CA LEU A 37 2.64 -10.41 -6.59
C LEU A 37 1.41 -11.26 -6.26
N GLU A 38 1.18 -11.49 -4.97
CA GLU A 38 0.00 -12.19 -4.46
C GLU A 38 -0.91 -11.23 -3.70
N LYS A 39 -2.22 -11.54 -3.68
CA LYS A 39 -3.22 -10.75 -2.95
C LYS A 39 -2.83 -10.58 -1.46
N GLN A 40 -2.27 -11.61 -0.85
CA GLN A 40 -1.82 -11.61 0.55
C GLN A 40 -0.74 -10.56 0.79
N GLN A 41 0.13 -10.30 -0.19
CA GLN A 41 1.18 -9.29 -0.08
C GLN A 41 0.61 -7.88 -0.14
N ILE A 42 -0.45 -7.65 -0.95
CA ILE A 42 -1.17 -6.37 -0.98
C ILE A 42 -1.89 -6.13 0.36
N LEU A 43 -2.54 -7.15 0.92
CA LEU A 43 -3.17 -7.03 2.25
C LEU A 43 -2.16 -6.78 3.36
N ALA A 44 -0.97 -7.37 3.30
CA ALA A 44 0.12 -7.09 4.23
C ALA A 44 0.62 -5.64 4.13
N CYS A 45 0.58 -5.02 2.94
CA CYS A 45 0.90 -3.61 2.76
C CYS A 45 -0.10 -2.71 3.50
N LEU A 46 -1.39 -3.04 3.44
CA LEU A 46 -2.44 -2.32 4.18
C LEU A 46 -2.27 -2.46 5.69
N GLN A 47 -2.03 -3.68 6.18
CA GLN A 47 -1.77 -3.93 7.61
C GLN A 47 -0.52 -3.19 8.10
N TYR A 48 0.51 -3.10 7.26
CA TYR A 48 1.71 -2.32 7.57
C TYR A 48 1.38 -0.84 7.72
N ALA A 49 0.58 -0.28 6.81
CA ALA A 49 0.12 1.11 6.90
C ALA A 49 -0.72 1.33 8.17
N GLU A 50 -1.66 0.44 8.47
CA GLU A 50 -2.47 0.46 9.69
C GLU A 50 -1.60 0.45 10.95
N ASN A 51 -0.60 -0.43 11.04
CA ASN A 51 0.33 -0.50 12.18
C ASN A 51 1.16 0.77 12.36
N ILE A 52 1.45 1.51 11.28
CA ILE A 52 2.13 2.81 11.37
C ILE A 52 1.15 3.88 11.86
N LEU A 53 -0.09 3.86 11.35
CA LEU A 53 -1.12 4.84 11.66
C LEU A 53 -1.70 4.68 13.05
N GLU A 54 -1.82 3.46 13.59
CA GLU A 54 -2.28 3.18 14.96
C GLU A 54 -1.45 3.92 16.02
N LYS A 55 -0.22 4.33 15.67
CA LYS A 55 0.65 5.13 16.55
C LYS A 55 0.34 6.63 16.55
N THR A 56 -0.57 7.11 15.71
CA THR A 56 -0.92 8.53 15.55
C THR A 56 -2.43 8.73 15.54
N THR A 57 -2.90 9.45 16.55
CA THR A 57 -4.32 9.74 16.81
C THR A 57 -4.93 10.68 15.77
N THR A 58 -6.15 10.33 15.31
CA THR A 58 -7.12 11.11 14.53
C THR A 58 -6.71 11.57 13.12
N PHE A 59 -7.38 11.01 12.11
CA PHE A 59 -7.30 11.40 10.70
C PHE A 59 -8.64 12.03 10.29
N ASP A 60 -8.63 13.27 9.78
CA ASP A 60 -9.82 13.98 9.35
C ASP A 60 -10.06 13.71 7.86
N LEU A 61 -11.15 13.01 7.54
CA LEU A 61 -11.44 12.54 6.17
C LEU A 61 -11.95 13.65 5.24
N ASP A 62 -12.33 14.81 5.79
CA ASP A 62 -12.96 15.89 5.03
C ASP A 62 -11.94 16.71 4.21
N LYS A 63 -10.66 16.68 4.59
CA LYS A 63 -9.59 17.47 3.94
C LYS A 63 -9.10 16.97 2.58
N MET A 64 -9.54 15.80 2.10
CA MET A 64 -9.07 15.23 0.83
C MET A 64 -9.96 15.57 -0.38
N ALA A 65 -11.15 16.12 -0.16
CA ALA A 65 -12.03 16.62 -1.22
C ALA A 65 -11.82 18.14 -1.41
N SER A 66 -10.76 18.55 -2.09
CA SER A 66 -10.59 19.92 -2.60
C SER A 66 -9.83 19.91 -3.91
#